data_AF-A0A968J4Z3-F1
#
_entry.id   AF-A0A968J4Z3-F1
#
_cell.length_a   1.000
_cell.length_b   1.000
_cell.length_c   1.000
_cell.angle_alpha   90.00
_cell.angle_beta   90.00
_cell.angle_gamma   90.00
#
_symmetry.space_group_name_H-M   'P 1'
#
loop_
_entity.id
_entity.type
_entity.pdbx_description
1 polymer ?
#
loop_
_entity_poly.entity_id
_entity_poly.type
_entity_poly.pdbx_seq_one_letter_code
_entity_poly.pdbx_strand_id
1 'polypeptide(L)' 'MASFKNLLLQIPILETGKPGEISVFVENTNLDDFALEVEGNLYAATHIYNSVLRIAPTGQATLIAEFE' A
#
# COMPACT_ATOMS: atom_id res chain seq x y z
N MET A 1 -0.29 -20.23 17.12
CA MET A 1 -0.43 -20.00 15.67
C MET A 1 -0.08 -18.54 15.41
N ALA A 2 0.88 -18.27 14.52
CA ALA A 2 1.15 -16.89 14.11
C ALA A 2 -0.04 -16.39 13.28
N SER A 3 -0.55 -15.19 13.59
CA SER A 3 -1.54 -14.52 12.75
C SER A 3 -0.79 -13.83 11.62
N PHE A 4 -1.02 -14.26 10.38
CA PHE A 4 -0.49 -13.57 9.20
C PHE A 4 -1.36 -12.32 8.97
N LYS A 5 -0.72 -11.15 8.99
CA LYS A 5 -1.37 -9.87 8.67
C LYS A 5 -0.88 -9.39 7.31
N ASN A 6 -1.80 -8.99 6.45
CA ASN A 6 -1.51 -8.31 5.19
C ASN A 6 -1.43 -6.81 5.46
N LEU A 7 -0.22 -6.25 5.44
CA LEU A 7 0.05 -4.87 5.85
C LEU A 7 0.76 -4.12 4.72
N LEU A 8 0.36 -2.87 4.51
CA LEU A 8 1.19 -1.88 3.83
C LEU A 8 1.89 -1.06 4.92
N LEU A 9 3.21 -1.11 4.92
CA LEU A 9 4.05 -0.42 5.89
C LEU A 9 4.62 0.85 5.28
N GLN A 10 4.74 1.91 6.08
CA GLN A 10 5.38 3.15 5.69
C GLN A 10 6.63 3.38 6.54
N ILE A 11 7.71 3.80 5.89
CA ILE A 11 8.94 4.25 6.53
C ILE A 11 9.24 5.64 5.97
N PRO A 12 9.12 6.71 6.78
CA PRO A 12 9.45 8.04 6.29
C PRO A 12 10.96 8.17 6.08
N ILE A 13 11.36 8.95 5.08
CA ILE A 13 12.75 9.39 4.93
C ILE A 13 12.89 10.72 5.66
N LEU A 14 13.73 10.74 6.70
CA LEU A 14 14.00 11.95 7.48
C LEU A 14 14.81 12.96 6.65
N GLU A 15 14.82 14.23 7.05
CA GLU A 15 15.64 15.28 6.41
C GLU A 15 17.14 14.92 6.33
N THR A 16 17.60 14.04 7.22
CA THR A 16 18.97 13.50 7.26
C THR A 16 19.25 12.43 6.20
N GLY A 17 18.26 12.05 5.39
CA GLY A 17 18.33 10.95 4.42
C GLY A 17 18.25 9.55 5.06
N LYS A 18 18.02 9.45 6.37
CA LYS A 18 17.89 8.18 7.10
C LYS A 18 16.42 7.72 7.15
N PRO A 19 16.16 6.41 7.25
CA PRO A 19 14.81 5.92 7.53
C PRO A 19 14.37 6.35 8.94
N GLY A 20 13.12 6.73 9.09
CA GLY A 20 12.46 6.93 10.38
C GLY A 20 11.84 5.64 10.91
N GLU A 21 10.95 5.79 11.90
CA GLU A 21 10.21 4.67 12.49
C GLU A 21 9.21 4.09 11.51
N ILE A 22 9.11 2.76 11.50
CA ILE A 22 8.11 2.04 10.69
C ILE A 22 6.72 2.20 11.29
N SER A 23 5.72 2.42 10.44
CA SER A 23 4.31 2.46 10.84
C SER A 23 3.46 1.60 9.90
N VAL A 24 2.33 1.13 10.42
CA VAL A 24 1.30 0.52 9.58
C VAL A 24 0.54 1.65 8.88
N PHE A 25 0.57 1.66 7.56
CA PHE A 25 -0.14 2.65 6.75
C PHE A 25 -1.55 2.16 6.41
N VAL A 26 -1.67 0.90 5.96
CA VAL A 26 -2.96 0.26 5.69
C VAL A 26 -2.93 -1.19 6.17
N GLU A 27 -3.98 -1.62 6.87
CA GLU A 27 -4.20 -3.01 7.26
C GLU A 27 -5.08 -3.75 6.24
N ASN A 28 -5.02 -5.08 6.29
CA ASN A 28 -5.85 -5.98 5.47
C ASN A 28 -5.72 -5.72 3.96
N THR A 29 -4.50 -5.43 3.50
CA THR A 29 -4.21 -5.07 2.11
C THR A 29 -3.25 -6.08 1.48
N ASN A 30 -3.77 -6.94 0.59
CA ASN A 30 -2.97 -7.96 -0.07
C ASN A 30 -2.47 -7.42 -1.42
N LEU A 31 -1.30 -6.79 -1.39
CA LEU A 31 -0.66 -6.16 -2.54
C LEU A 31 0.57 -6.99 -2.94
N ASP A 32 0.81 -7.13 -4.24
CA ASP A 32 2.01 -7.80 -4.77
C ASP A 32 3.08 -6.75 -5.10
N ASP A 33 2.80 -5.90 -6.09
CA ASP A 33 3.66 -4.79 -6.51
C ASP A 33 2.83 -3.50 -6.67
N PHE A 34 3.50 -2.35 -6.67
CA PHE A 34 2.85 -1.05 -6.73
C PHE A 34 3.71 0.04 -7.37
N ALA A 35 3.05 1.12 -7.80
CA ALA A 35 3.67 2.35 -8.25
C ALA A 35 3.08 3.57 -7.52
N LEU A 36 3.87 4.64 -7.40
CA LEU A 36 3.45 5.93 -6.83
C LEU A 36 3.33 6.97 -7.94
N GLU A 37 2.30 7.82 -7.88
CA GLU A 37 2.22 9.04 -8.68
C GLU A 37 2.70 10.28 -7.90
N VAL A 38 2.75 11.43 -8.58
CA VAL A 38 3.32 12.67 -8.03
C VAL A 38 2.49 13.27 -6.88
N GLU A 39 1.18 13.03 -6.85
CA GLU A 39 0.29 13.41 -5.74
C GLU A 39 0.36 12.42 -4.55
N GLY A 40 1.12 11.33 -4.68
CA GLY A 40 1.34 10.34 -3.63
C GLY A 40 0.27 9.24 -3.55
N ASN A 41 -0.62 9.13 -4.54
CA ASN A 41 -1.48 7.95 -4.64
C ASN A 41 -0.62 6.73 -5.03
N LEU A 42 -0.91 5.60 -4.39
CA LEU A 42 -0.29 4.30 -4.66
C LEU A 42 -1.25 3.45 -5.48
N TYR A 43 -0.79 2.89 -6.59
CA TYR A 43 -1.54 1.97 -7.44
C TYR A 43 -0.95 0.57 -7.29
N ALA A 44 -1.72 -0.37 -6.78
CA ALA A 44 -1.25 -1.70 -6.43
C ALA A 44 -2.02 -2.80 -7.17
N ALA A 45 -1.27 -3.79 -7.67
CA ALA A 45 -1.83 -5.03 -8.15
C ALA A 45 -2.16 -5.94 -6.95
N THR A 46 -3.35 -6.54 -6.96
CA THR A 46 -3.82 -7.42 -5.88
C THR A 46 -3.68 -8.91 -6.23
N HIS A 47 -2.79 -9.27 -7.16
CA HIS A 47 -2.48 -10.62 -7.70
C HIS A 47 -3.60 -11.67 -7.54
N ILE A 48 -3.76 -12.30 -6.37
CA ILE A 48 -4.77 -13.34 -6.11
C ILE A 48 -6.24 -12.86 -6.22
N TYR A 49 -6.48 -11.55 -6.13
CA TYR A 49 -7.81 -10.94 -6.22
C TYR A 49 -8.12 -10.36 -7.61
N ASN A 50 -7.19 -10.49 -8.57
CA ASN A 50 -7.38 -10.05 -9.96
C ASN A 50 -7.89 -8.61 -10.10
N SER A 51 -7.38 -7.69 -9.27
CA SER A 51 -7.81 -6.30 -9.26
C SER A 51 -6.65 -5.31 -9.09
N VAL A 52 -6.97 -4.03 -9.28
CA VAL A 52 -6.07 -2.92 -9.02
C VAL A 52 -6.72 -1.97 -8.03
N LEU A 53 -5.99 -1.64 -6.96
CA LEU A 53 -6.40 -0.65 -5.98
C LEU A 53 -5.62 0.65 -6.19
N ARG A 54 -6.29 1.79 -6.04
CA ARG A 54 -5.67 3.08 -5.74
C ARG A 54 -5.77 3.34 -4.24
N ILE A 55 -4.65 3.61 -3.58
CA ILE A 55 -4.58 3.97 -2.17
C ILE A 55 -4.14 5.43 -2.05
N ALA A 56 -4.97 6.26 -1.44
CA ALA A 56 -4.68 7.68 -1.24
C ALA A 56 -3.62 7.91 -0.16
N PRO A 57 -2.96 9.09 -0.11
CA PRO A 57 -2.06 9.46 0.99
C PRO A 57 -2.71 9.40 2.38
N THR A 58 -4.04 9.45 2.46
CA THR A 58 -4.82 9.28 3.69
C THR A 58 -5.01 7.81 4.11
N GLY A 59 -4.54 6.84 3.31
CA GLY A 59 -4.74 5.41 3.52
C GLY A 59 -6.03 4.85 2.91
N GLN A 60 -6.90 5.68 2.33
CA GLN A 60 -8.15 5.22 1.72
C GLN A 60 -7.88 4.41 0.45
N ALA A 61 -8.28 3.14 0.45
CA ALA A 61 -8.24 2.28 -0.73
C ALA A 61 -9.51 2.44 -1.58
N THR A 62 -9.37 2.42 -2.91
CA THR A 62 -10.44 2.44 -3.90
C THR A 62 -10.15 1.38 -4.96
N LEU A 63 -11.11 0.50 -5.25
CA LEU A 63 -11.03 -0.41 -6.39
C LEU A 63 -11.19 0.40 -7.69
N ILE A 64 -10.23 0.27 -8.60
CA ILE A 64 -10.23 1.04 -9.86
C ILE A 64 -10.25 0.16 -11.12
N ALA A 65 -9.95 -1.13 -10.99
CA ALA A 65 -10.10 -2.12 -12.04
C ALA A 65 -10.22 -3.52 -11.44
N GLU A 66 -11.02 -4.38 -12.06
CA GLU A 66 -11.15 -5.80 -11.73
C GLU A 66 -11.37 -6.63 -13.00
N PHE A 67 -11.13 -7.93 -12.90
CA PHE A 67 -11.49 -8.90 -13.93
C PHE A 67 -13.00 -9.25 -13.82
N GLU A 68 -13.72 -9.24 -14.94
CA GLU A 68 -15.15 -9.62 -15.02
C GLU A 68 -15.38 -11.13 -14.99
#